data_AF-A0A813Y1I5-F1
#
_entry.id   AF-A0A813Y1I5-F1
#
_cell.length_a   1.000
_cell.length_b   1.000
_cell.length_c   1.000
_cell.angle_alpha   90.00
_cell.angle_beta   90.00
_cell.angle_gamma   90.00
#
_symmetry.space_group_name_H-M   'P 1'
#
loop_
_entity.id
_entity.type
_entity.pdbx_description
1 polymer ?
#
loop_
_entity_poly.entity_id
_entity_poly.type
_entity_poly.pdbx_seq_one_letter_code
_entity_poly.pdbx_strand_id
1 'polypeptide(L)'
;MNLSRRSLRWLQIILTLFYGQIISTGIFEYLIQGICGLILHIRPIYDSIILIILGLFMFIFVLYAIFALWFCRLKMFTISLLILIAIFILTLVRSIFEIHNIGKYSIRIEWASIRITELVLKVFGIVVSVLFIVCLRQGYKPEHF
;
A
#
# COMPACT_ATOMS: atom_id res chain seq x y z
N MET A 1 -14.88 25.44 2.57
CA MET A 1 -14.34 24.97 3.88
C MET A 1 -12.85 25.29 3.93
N ASN A 2 -12.42 26.28 4.71
CA ASN A 2 -11.00 26.58 4.92
C ASN A 2 -10.39 25.48 5.80
N LEU A 3 -9.95 24.38 5.19
CA LEU A 3 -9.12 23.39 5.87
C LEU A 3 -7.83 24.08 6.32
N SER A 4 -7.67 24.26 7.63
CA SER A 4 -6.47 24.88 8.19
C SER A 4 -5.23 24.07 7.80
N ARG A 5 -4.09 24.74 7.60
CA ARG A 5 -2.77 24.09 7.37
C ARG A 5 -2.48 22.95 8.36
N ARG A 6 -3.10 22.95 9.55
CA ARG A 6 -2.98 21.87 10.54
C ARG A 6 -3.62 20.57 10.07
N SER A 7 -4.79 20.61 9.43
CA SER A 7 -5.47 19.39 8.94
C SER A 7 -4.69 18.72 7.81
N LEU A 8 -4.07 19.50 6.92
CA LEU A 8 -3.19 18.97 5.87
C LEU A 8 -1.99 18.22 6.44
N ARG A 9 -1.35 18.78 7.50
CA ARG A 9 -0.23 18.12 8.18
C ARG A 9 -0.65 16.81 8.86
N TRP A 10 -1.82 16.77 9.48
CA TRP A 10 -2.35 15.53 10.05
C TRP A 10 -2.61 14.46 8.99
N LEU A 11 -3.18 14.85 7.84
CA LEU A 11 -3.33 13.97 6.68
C LEU A 11 -1.99 13.42 6.18
N GLN A 12 -0.95 14.27 6.11
CA GLN A 12 0.40 13.84 5.72
C GLN A 12 0.97 12.82 6.72
N ILE A 13 0.82 13.04 8.02
CA ILE A 13 1.31 12.11 9.05
C ILE A 13 0.58 10.77 8.92
N ILE A 14 -0.76 10.78 8.84
CA ILE A 14 -1.57 9.56 8.71
C ILE A 14 -1.18 8.77 7.46
N LEU A 15 -1.04 9.45 6.31
CA LEU A 15 -0.63 8.80 5.07
C LEU A 15 0.80 8.28 5.13
N THR A 16 1.73 9.01 5.75
CA THR A 16 3.11 8.52 5.93
C THR A 16 3.14 7.25 6.77
N LEU A 17 2.37 7.20 7.87
CA LEU A 17 2.24 5.99 8.70
C LEU A 17 1.62 4.83 7.91
N PHE A 18 0.58 5.10 7.13
CA PHE A 18 -0.06 4.10 6.26
C PHE A 18 0.92 3.54 5.22
N TYR A 19 1.65 4.40 4.52
CA TYR A 19 2.69 3.98 3.57
C TYR A 19 3.83 3.24 4.27
N GLY A 20 4.19 3.63 5.50
CA GLY A 20 5.14 2.89 6.35
C GLY A 20 4.65 1.47 6.68
N GLN A 21 3.37 1.29 6.97
CA GLN A 21 2.79 -0.05 7.16
C GLN A 21 2.90 -0.88 5.88
N ILE A 22 2.61 -0.31 4.70
CA ILE A 22 2.78 -0.99 3.42
C ILE A 22 4.23 -1.42 3.21
N ILE A 23 5.20 -0.56 3.57
CA ILE A 23 6.62 -0.91 3.49
C ILE A 23 6.96 -2.10 4.40
N SER A 24 6.42 -2.11 5.62
CA SER A 24 6.66 -3.18 6.57
C SER A 24 6.14 -4.51 6.02
N THR A 25 4.88 -4.55 5.56
CA THR A 25 4.32 -5.73 4.90
C THR A 25 5.16 -6.12 3.68
N GLY A 26 5.59 -5.14 2.87
CA GLY A 26 6.42 -5.36 1.70
C GLY A 26 7.76 -6.05 2.02
N ILE A 27 8.44 -5.57 3.06
CA ILE A 27 9.73 -6.09 3.52
C ILE A 27 9.55 -7.48 4.15
N PHE A 28 8.60 -7.65 5.06
CA PHE A 28 8.44 -8.91 5.79
C PHE A 28 7.85 -10.02 4.92
N GLU A 29 6.79 -9.75 4.16
CA GLU A 29 6.09 -10.78 3.39
C GLU A 29 6.80 -11.14 2.08
N TYR A 30 7.44 -10.18 1.41
CA TYR A 30 8.04 -10.44 0.10
C TYR A 30 9.55 -10.52 0.18
N LEU A 31 10.21 -9.53 0.78
CA LEU A 31 11.67 -9.46 0.75
C LEU A 31 12.33 -10.50 1.67
N ILE A 32 11.92 -10.55 2.95
CA ILE A 32 12.48 -11.50 3.92
C ILE A 32 12.09 -12.93 3.57
N GLN A 33 10.81 -13.20 3.27
CA GLN A 33 10.40 -14.55 2.86
C GLN A 33 11.09 -15.01 1.57
N GLY A 34 11.31 -14.11 0.60
CA GLY A 34 12.05 -14.41 -0.62
C GLY A 34 13.53 -14.74 -0.34
N ILE A 35 14.20 -13.94 0.50
CA ILE A 35 15.60 -14.19 0.89
C ILE A 35 15.73 -15.50 1.67
N CYS A 36 14.86 -15.73 2.68
CA CYS A 36 14.86 -16.98 3.43
C CYS A 36 14.56 -18.19 2.54
N GLY A 37 13.62 -18.05 1.60
CA GLY A 37 13.30 -19.09 0.62
C GLY A 37 14.48 -19.44 -0.29
N LEU A 38 15.30 -18.44 -0.66
CA LEU A 38 16.51 -18.63 -1.45
C LEU A 38 17.63 -19.29 -0.64
N ILE A 39 17.87 -18.83 0.60
CA ILE A 39 18.93 -19.36 1.47
C ILE A 39 18.63 -20.80 1.87
N LEU A 40 17.41 -21.06 2.34
CA LEU A 40 17.02 -22.36 2.91
C LEU A 40 16.58 -23.37 1.84
N HIS A 41 16.58 -23.01 0.55
CA HIS A 41 16.16 -23.87 -0.56
C HIS A 41 14.77 -24.51 -0.38
N ILE A 42 13.87 -23.84 0.36
CA ILE A 42 12.53 -24.35 0.67
C ILE A 42 11.58 -24.21 -0.54
N ARG A 43 11.89 -23.27 -1.44
CA ARG A 43 11.06 -22.93 -2.62
C ARG A 43 11.90 -22.95 -3.89
N PRO A 44 11.28 -23.14 -5.07
CA PRO A 44 11.99 -23.00 -6.33
C PRO A 44 12.63 -21.61 -6.41
N ILE A 45 13.86 -21.57 -6.94
CA ILE A 45 14.68 -20.35 -7.01
C ILE A 45 13.92 -19.21 -7.69
N TYR A 46 13.18 -19.52 -8.76
CA TYR A 46 12.37 -18.55 -9.50
C TYR A 46 11.32 -17.85 -8.63
N ASP A 47 10.60 -18.58 -7.79
CA ASP A 47 9.58 -18.00 -6.91
C ASP A 47 10.20 -17.08 -5.86
N SER A 48 11.32 -17.48 -5.28
CA SER A 48 12.07 -16.68 -4.30
C SER A 48 12.58 -15.37 -4.93
N ILE A 49 13.08 -15.41 -6.17
CA ILE A 49 13.52 -14.22 -6.91
C ILE A 49 12.35 -13.28 -7.18
N ILE A 50 11.20 -13.80 -7.62
CA ILE A 50 10.00 -12.98 -7.88
C ILE A 50 9.56 -12.24 -6.61
N LEU A 51 9.57 -12.91 -5.45
CA LEU A 51 9.24 -12.29 -4.17
C LEU A 51 10.21 -11.16 -3.80
N ILE A 52 11.52 -11.36 -4.01
CA ILE A 52 12.52 -10.31 -3.75
C ILE A 52 12.29 -9.09 -4.65
N ILE A 53 12.05 -9.30 -5.94
CA ILE A 53 11.77 -8.22 -6.90
C ILE A 53 10.51 -7.45 -6.48
N LEU A 54 9.45 -8.17 -6.08
CA LEU A 54 8.20 -7.55 -5.64
C LEU A 54 8.39 -6.72 -4.36
N GLY A 55 9.19 -7.22 -3.42
CA GLY A 55 9.56 -6.49 -2.20
C GLY A 55 10.33 -5.19 -2.50
N LEU A 56 11.32 -5.25 -3.40
CA LEU A 56 12.07 -4.07 -3.85
C LEU A 56 11.18 -3.06 -4.58
N PHE A 57 10.28 -3.54 -5.45
CA PHE A 57 9.32 -2.69 -6.14
C PHE A 57 8.40 -1.95 -5.16
N MET A 58 7.87 -2.66 -4.16
CA MET A 58 7.04 -2.06 -3.11
C MET A 58 7.82 -1.02 -2.28
N PHE A 59 9.08 -1.28 -1.99
CA PHE A 59 9.95 -0.33 -1.30
C PHE A 59 10.15 0.96 -2.08
N ILE A 60 10.50 0.87 -3.37
CA ILE A 60 10.67 2.03 -4.27
C ILE A 60 9.36 2.81 -4.38
N PHE A 61 8.24 2.10 -4.56
CA PHE A 61 6.91 2.70 -4.64
C PHE A 61 6.56 3.51 -3.38
N VAL A 62 6.80 2.97 -2.19
CA VAL A 62 6.50 3.66 -0.94
C VAL A 62 7.39 4.90 -0.77
N LEU A 63 8.69 4.80 -1.06
CA LEU A 63 9.57 5.96 -1.03
C LEU A 63 9.09 7.07 -1.97
N TYR A 64 8.68 6.69 -3.18
CA TYR A 64 8.09 7.60 -4.16
C TYR A 64 6.81 8.26 -3.63
N ALA A 65 5.91 7.50 -3.01
CA ALA A 65 4.65 7.99 -2.46
C ALA A 65 4.86 8.95 -1.27
N ILE A 66 5.77 8.63 -0.35
CA ILE A 66 6.14 9.50 0.77
C ILE A 66 6.75 10.80 0.23
N PHE A 67 7.66 10.72 -0.73
CA PHE A 67 8.22 11.92 -1.36
C PHE A 67 7.12 12.78 -2.00
N ALA A 68 6.24 12.19 -2.80
CA ALA A 68 5.13 12.91 -3.43
C ALA A 68 4.21 13.62 -2.42
N LEU A 69 3.98 12.97 -1.28
CA LEU A 69 3.15 13.46 -0.18
C LEU A 69 3.76 14.68 0.53
N TRP A 70 5.05 14.61 0.87
CA TRP A 70 5.75 15.70 1.60
C TRP A 70 5.99 16.93 0.72
N PHE A 71 6.25 16.73 -0.57
CA PHE A 71 6.41 17.83 -1.53
C PHE A 71 5.09 18.33 -2.12
N CYS A 72 3.94 17.80 -1.68
CA CYS A 72 2.60 18.20 -2.14
C CYS A 72 2.45 18.19 -3.68
N ARG A 73 3.15 17.28 -4.37
CA ARG A 73 3.16 17.18 -5.84
C ARG A 73 1.94 16.38 -6.32
N LEU A 74 0.85 17.08 -6.63
CA LEU A 74 -0.45 16.47 -6.99
C LEU A 74 -0.34 15.41 -8.10
N LYS A 75 0.43 15.66 -9.17
CA LYS A 75 0.63 14.68 -10.26
C LYS A 75 1.28 13.38 -9.77
N MET A 76 2.38 13.48 -9.01
CA MET A 76 3.11 12.32 -8.49
C MET A 76 2.27 11.54 -7.47
N PHE A 77 1.49 12.25 -6.64
CA PHE A 77 0.62 11.62 -5.67
C PHE A 77 -0.57 10.91 -6.34
N THR A 78 -1.10 11.46 -7.44
CA THR A 78 -2.16 10.80 -8.23
C THR A 78 -1.65 9.50 -8.88
N ILE A 79 -0.41 9.49 -9.39
CA ILE A 79 0.23 8.27 -9.90
C ILE A 79 0.39 7.25 -8.77
N SER A 80 0.79 7.70 -7.59
CA SER A 80 0.93 6.82 -6.41
C SER A 80 -0.41 6.20 -6.01
N LEU A 81 -1.50 6.97 -6.06
CA LEU A 81 -2.85 6.49 -5.81
C LEU A 81 -3.29 5.43 -6.84
N LEU A 82 -2.99 5.62 -8.12
CA LEU A 82 -3.29 4.63 -9.15
C LEU A 82 -2.56 3.31 -8.92
N ILE A 83 -1.28 3.37 -8.56
CA ILE A 83 -0.49 2.18 -8.20
C ILE A 83 -1.08 1.51 -6.95
N LEU A 84 -1.46 2.28 -5.94
CA LEU A 84 -2.10 1.75 -4.73
C LEU A 84 -3.41 1.02 -5.04
N ILE A 85 -4.24 1.55 -5.94
CA ILE A 85 -5.48 0.91 -6.40
C ILE A 85 -5.16 -0.40 -7.14
N ALA A 86 -4.14 -0.41 -8.01
CA ALA A 86 -3.71 -1.63 -8.69
C ALA A 86 -3.25 -2.73 -7.69
N ILE A 87 -2.44 -2.35 -6.69
CA ILE A 87 -2.02 -3.26 -5.61
C ILE A 87 -3.23 -3.79 -4.82
N PHE A 88 -4.21 -2.93 -4.54
CA PHE A 88 -5.44 -3.33 -3.86
C PHE A 88 -6.20 -4.39 -4.66
N ILE A 89 -6.42 -4.17 -5.96
CA ILE A 89 -7.11 -5.13 -6.84
C ILE A 89 -6.35 -6.46 -6.88
N LEU A 90 -5.03 -6.43 -7.05
CA LEU A 90 -4.21 -7.65 -7.06
C LEU A 90 -4.29 -8.42 -5.74
N THR A 91 -4.26 -7.70 -4.61
CA THR A 91 -4.41 -8.33 -3.28
C THR A 91 -5.80 -8.95 -3.13
N LEU A 92 -6.84 -8.26 -3.58
CA LEU A 92 -8.22 -8.73 -3.49
C LEU A 92 -8.41 -10.01 -4.30
N VAL A 93 -7.93 -10.03 -5.55
CA VAL A 93 -7.98 -11.22 -6.41
C VAL A 93 -7.23 -12.38 -5.75
N ARG A 94 -6.00 -12.15 -5.30
CA ARG A 94 -5.21 -13.17 -4.58
C ARG A 94 -5.92 -13.70 -3.34
N SER A 95 -6.51 -12.83 -2.53
CA SER A 95 -7.22 -13.21 -1.30
C SER A 95 -8.43 -14.11 -1.59
N ILE A 96 -9.18 -13.81 -2.66
CA ILE A 96 -10.32 -14.64 -3.08
C ILE A 96 -9.85 -16.05 -3.47
N PHE A 97 -8.79 -16.16 -4.26
CA PHE A 97 -8.22 -17.46 -4.65
C PHE A 97 -7.68 -18.24 -3.44
N GLU A 98 -6.96 -17.59 -2.52
CA GLU A 98 -6.45 -18.22 -1.30
C GLU A 98 -7.59 -18.75 -0.43
N ILE A 99 -8.64 -17.96 -0.19
CA ILE A 99 -9.81 -18.39 0.59
C ILE A 99 -10.55 -19.54 -0.11
N HIS A 100 -10.64 -19.53 -1.44
CA HIS A 100 -11.27 -20.61 -2.20
C HIS A 100 -10.55 -21.95 -2.02
N ASN A 101 -9.21 -21.94 -2.04
CA ASN A 101 -8.38 -23.14 -2.00
C ASN A 101 -8.17 -23.73 -0.59
N ILE A 102 -8.56 -23.04 0.49
CA ILE A 102 -8.43 -23.59 1.86
C ILE A 102 -9.55 -24.59 2.15
N GLY A 103 -9.20 -25.87 2.26
CA GLY A 103 -10.14 -26.96 2.51
C GLY A 103 -10.66 -27.13 3.94
N LYS A 104 -10.04 -26.49 4.96
CA LYS A 104 -10.44 -26.60 6.37
C LYS A 104 -11.17 -25.34 6.84
N TYR A 105 -12.43 -25.49 7.25
CA TYR A 105 -13.34 -24.38 7.62
C TYR A 105 -12.82 -23.48 8.76
N SER A 106 -12.20 -24.02 9.81
CA SER A 106 -11.71 -23.22 10.94
C SER A 106 -10.56 -22.29 10.55
N ILE A 107 -9.57 -22.83 9.84
CA ILE A 107 -8.43 -22.08 9.29
C ILE A 107 -8.94 -21.05 8.28
N ARG A 108 -9.97 -21.38 7.48
CA ARG A 108 -10.56 -20.46 6.52
C ARG A 108 -11.09 -19.17 7.16
N ILE A 109 -11.71 -19.25 8.34
CA ILE A 109 -12.30 -18.09 9.04
C ILE A 109 -11.21 -17.16 9.58
N GLU A 110 -10.16 -17.71 10.20
CA GLU A 110 -9.04 -16.92 10.73
C GLU A 110 -8.28 -16.21 9.61
N TRP A 111 -7.96 -16.93 8.53
CA TRP A 111 -7.27 -16.33 7.39
C TRP A 111 -8.14 -15.30 6.66
N ALA A 112 -9.45 -15.56 6.53
CA ALA A 112 -10.36 -14.58 5.96
C ALA A 112 -10.43 -13.29 6.80
N SER A 113 -10.43 -13.38 8.14
CA SER A 113 -10.49 -12.18 8.99
C SER A 113 -9.23 -11.31 8.85
N ILE A 114 -8.05 -11.92 8.76
CA ILE A 114 -6.78 -11.21 8.53
C ILE A 114 -6.82 -10.52 7.17
N ARG A 115 -7.23 -11.23 6.11
CA ARG A 115 -7.32 -10.66 4.75
C ARG A 115 -8.35 -9.56 4.63
N ILE A 116 -9.51 -9.70 5.28
CA ILE A 116 -10.53 -8.64 5.33
C ILE A 116 -9.96 -7.40 6.02
N THR A 117 -9.26 -7.57 7.14
CA THR A 117 -8.62 -6.45 7.86
C THR A 117 -7.59 -5.74 6.98
N GLU A 118 -6.75 -6.49 6.26
CA GLU A 118 -5.79 -5.96 5.31
C GLU A 118 -6.45 -5.15 4.18
N LEU A 119 -7.57 -5.66 3.64
CA LEU A 119 -8.34 -4.97 2.60
C LEU A 119 -9.01 -3.70 3.14
N VAL A 120 -9.59 -3.74 4.33
CA VAL A 120 -10.21 -2.56 4.99
C VAL A 120 -9.18 -1.46 5.20
N LEU A 121 -7.97 -1.81 5.66
CA LEU A 121 -6.87 -0.86 5.82
C LEU A 121 -6.47 -0.22 4.48
N LYS A 122 -6.37 -1.00 3.41
CA LYS A 122 -6.07 -0.47 2.07
C LYS A 122 -7.17 0.46 1.56
N VAL A 123 -8.44 0.10 1.74
CA VAL A 123 -9.58 0.98 1.40
C VAL A 123 -9.50 2.29 2.18
N PHE A 124 -9.22 2.22 3.48
CA PHE A 124 -9.04 3.41 4.31
C PHE A 124 -7.91 4.30 3.77
N GLY A 125 -6.75 3.73 3.44
CA GLY A 125 -5.64 4.47 2.83
C GLY A 125 -5.98 5.13 1.49
N ILE A 126 -6.78 4.47 0.64
CA ILE A 126 -7.29 5.04 -0.62
C ILE A 126 -8.20 6.23 -0.32
N VAL A 127 -9.16 6.10 0.61
CA VAL A 127 -10.08 7.18 0.99
C VAL A 127 -9.30 8.39 1.53
N VAL A 128 -8.35 8.18 2.44
CA VAL A 128 -7.51 9.24 2.99
C VAL A 128 -6.65 9.89 1.91
N SER A 129 -6.14 9.12 0.95
CA SER A 129 -5.38 9.64 -0.20
C SER A 129 -6.26 10.51 -1.11
N VAL A 130 -7.50 10.10 -1.39
CA VAL A 130 -8.46 10.91 -2.16
C VAL A 130 -8.78 12.20 -1.43
N LEU A 131 -9.05 12.15 -0.12
CA LEU A 131 -9.27 13.34 0.70
C LEU A 131 -8.07 14.29 0.64
N PHE A 132 -6.84 13.75 0.71
CA PHE A 132 -5.63 14.55 0.58
C PHE A 132 -5.52 15.24 -0.79
N ILE A 133 -5.85 14.55 -1.89
CA ILE A 133 -5.89 15.15 -3.23
C ILE A 133 -6.93 16.28 -3.32
N VAL A 134 -8.13 16.05 -2.77
CA VAL A 134 -9.19 17.07 -2.75
C VAL A 134 -8.73 18.29 -1.95
N CYS A 135 -8.11 18.09 -0.78
CA CYS A 135 -7.53 19.15 0.03
C CYS A 135 -6.43 19.91 -0.71
N LEU A 136 -5.50 19.21 -1.39
CA LEU A 136 -4.46 19.84 -2.20
C LEU A 136 -5.06 20.66 -3.33
N ARG A 137 -6.07 20.14 -4.04
CA ARG A 137 -6.73 20.85 -5.15
C ARG A 137 -7.47 22.11 -4.68
N GLN A 138 -8.08 22.08 -3.50
CA GLN A 138 -8.75 23.25 -2.92
C GLN A 138 -7.78 24.30 -2.36
N GLY A 139 -6.62 23.86 -1.85
CA GLY A 139 -5.54 24.74 -1.40
C GLY A 139 -4.71 25.34 -2.54
N TYR A 140 -4.72 24.71 -3.72
CA TYR A 140 -4.14 25.22 -4.97
C TYR A 140 -5.14 26.16 -5.66
N LYS A 141 -5.42 27.33 -5.06
CA LYS A 141 -5.86 28.46 -5.87
C LYS A 141 -4.62 28.92 -6.66
N PRO A 142 -4.66 28.96 -8.00
CA PRO A 142 -3.60 29.54 -8.79
C PRO A 142 -3.64 31.06 -8.59
N GLU A 143 -3.11 31.53 -7.48
CA GLU A 143 -2.71 32.93 -7.34
C GLU A 143 -1.30 33.00 -7.95
N HIS A 144 -1.19 33.72 -9.07
CA HIS A 144 0.00 33.92 -9.91
C HIS A 144 0.23 32.88 -11.02
N PHE A 145 -0.58 33.01 -12.07
CA PHE A 145 -0.05 33.15 -13.43
C PHE A 145 -0.26 34.60 -13.88
#